data_AF-A0A6L7X469-F1
#
_entry.id   AF-A0A6L7X469-F1
#
_cell.length_a   1.000
_cell.length_b   1.000
_cell.length_c   1.000
_cell.angle_alpha   90.00
_cell.angle_beta   90.00
_cell.angle_gamma   90.00
#
_symmetry.space_group_name_H-M   'P 1'
#
loop_
_entity.id
_entity.type
_entity.pdbx_description
1 polymer ?
#
loop_
_entity_poly.entity_id
_entity_poly.type
_entity_poly.pdbx_seq_one_letter_code
_entity_poly.pdbx_strand_id
1 'polypeptide(L)'
;MDNLFGGRPAAEPPDLGALRRPLPDGVDVDLAFAWPLLESHAGEPGTAASDCAWSVFGHYRLAAVAAARAAEVDPATAEFDLLAGAALRHVADSVWQAGRWLAEAFDLRLSPRVRPDPGGRELTGRLMFLDPALGSALQERRIWLGDIAGIGRRVSQSPATFREGGSDRVPGPIGRAPVAEALQGHLEELDGFLRAVVAAIERHSAAGGRPREEPDEAWLND
;
A
#
# COMPACT_ATOMS: atom_id res chain seq x y z
N MET A 1 -13.64 6.07 -44.22
CA MET A 1 -12.83 5.05 -43.53
C MET A 1 -12.53 5.64 -42.17
N ASP A 2 -13.38 5.32 -41.21
CA ASP A 2 -13.34 5.89 -39.87
C ASP A 2 -12.26 5.20 -39.04
N ASN A 3 -11.45 6.00 -38.36
CA ASN A 3 -10.42 5.54 -37.43
C ASN A 3 -11.08 4.83 -36.23
N LEU A 4 -11.12 3.50 -36.28
CA LEU A 4 -11.61 2.60 -35.24
C LEU A 4 -10.56 2.29 -34.14
N PHE A 5 -9.60 3.18 -33.93
CA PHE A 5 -8.71 3.11 -32.77
C PHE A 5 -9.16 4.16 -31.76
N GLY A 6 -10.13 3.79 -30.94
CA GLY A 6 -10.45 4.50 -29.71
C GLY A 6 -9.23 4.49 -28.80
N GLY A 7 -8.33 5.46 -28.98
CA GLY A 7 -7.29 5.76 -28.01
C GLY A 7 -7.99 6.00 -26.69
N ARG A 8 -7.58 5.29 -25.63
CA ARG A 8 -8.00 5.63 -24.28
C ARG A 8 -7.77 7.13 -24.11
N PRO A 9 -8.75 7.90 -23.61
CA PRO A 9 -8.50 9.30 -23.28
C PRO A 9 -7.25 9.36 -22.41
N ALA A 10 -6.35 10.29 -22.72
CA ALA A 10 -5.17 10.52 -21.89
C ALA A 10 -5.64 10.61 -20.44
N ALA A 11 -5.10 9.77 -19.57
CA ALA A 11 -5.50 9.76 -18.17
C ALA A 11 -5.30 11.17 -17.62
N GLU A 12 -6.36 11.77 -17.10
CA GLU A 12 -6.27 13.10 -16.51
C GLU A 12 -5.27 13.04 -15.35
N PRO A 13 -4.30 13.97 -15.29
CA PRO A 13 -3.30 13.93 -14.25
C PRO A 13 -3.98 14.03 -12.87
N PRO A 14 -3.61 13.15 -11.93
CA PRO A 14 -4.20 13.14 -10.60
C PRO A 14 -3.99 14.49 -9.89
N ASP A 15 -5.04 14.97 -9.22
CA ASP A 15 -5.05 16.25 -8.50
C ASP A 15 -4.16 16.17 -7.24
N LEU A 16 -2.92 16.64 -7.33
CA LEU A 16 -2.01 16.82 -6.18
C LEU A 16 -2.64 17.67 -5.07
N GLY A 17 -3.50 18.63 -5.44
CA GLY A 17 -4.25 19.44 -4.48
C GLY A 17 -5.14 18.59 -3.59
N ALA A 18 -5.67 17.46 -4.08
CA ALA A 18 -6.49 16.55 -3.29
C ALA A 18 -5.73 15.91 -2.12
N LEU A 19 -4.41 15.69 -2.25
CA LEU A 19 -3.56 15.18 -1.17
C LEU A 19 -3.24 16.24 -0.10
N ARG A 20 -3.24 17.52 -0.48
CA ARG A 20 -3.03 18.66 0.45
C ARG A 20 -4.29 19.12 1.18
N ARG A 21 -5.48 18.68 0.72
CA ARG A 21 -6.73 19.04 1.40
C ARG A 21 -6.69 18.49 2.82
N PRO A 22 -7.04 19.31 3.83
CA PRO A 22 -7.19 18.84 5.19
C PRO A 22 -8.11 17.62 5.21
N LEU A 23 -7.71 16.57 5.91
CA LEU A 23 -8.60 15.45 6.13
C LEU A 23 -9.66 15.84 7.17
N PRO A 24 -10.84 15.17 7.17
CA PRO A 24 -11.86 15.38 8.19
C PRO A 24 -11.29 15.24 9.61
N ASP A 25 -11.96 15.86 10.57
CA ASP A 25 -11.76 15.61 12.00
C ASP A 25 -10.34 15.89 12.51
N GLY A 26 -9.60 16.76 11.81
CA GLY A 26 -8.24 17.16 12.19
C GLY A 26 -7.18 16.08 11.96
N VAL A 27 -7.50 15.04 11.19
CA VAL A 27 -6.55 13.98 10.83
C VAL A 27 -5.41 14.58 10.02
N ASP A 28 -4.19 14.32 10.48
CA ASP A 28 -2.97 14.68 9.75
C ASP A 28 -2.25 13.42 9.30
N VAL A 29 -1.84 13.41 8.04
CA VAL A 29 -1.07 12.33 7.42
C VAL A 29 0.12 12.98 6.75
N ASP A 30 1.30 12.79 7.33
CA ASP A 30 2.54 13.32 6.76
C ASP A 30 2.85 12.60 5.45
N LEU A 31 2.69 13.31 4.34
CA LEU A 31 3.09 12.86 3.00
C LEU A 31 4.29 13.63 2.46
N ALA A 32 4.97 14.45 3.29
CA ALA A 32 6.09 15.27 2.85
C ALA A 32 7.23 14.41 2.28
N PHE A 33 7.46 13.23 2.87
CA PHE A 33 8.49 12.30 2.41
C PHE A 33 8.24 11.74 1.00
N ALA A 34 6.98 11.66 0.56
CA ALA A 34 6.59 11.11 -0.74
C ALA A 34 6.39 12.20 -1.80
N TRP A 35 6.41 13.47 -1.39
CA TRP A 35 5.98 14.58 -2.22
C TRP A 35 6.75 14.73 -3.54
N PRO A 36 8.10 14.67 -3.56
CA PRO A 36 8.85 14.80 -4.82
C PRO A 36 8.47 13.71 -5.83
N LEU A 37 8.27 12.49 -5.35
CA LEU A 37 7.92 11.34 -6.19
C LEU A 37 6.48 11.45 -6.74
N LEU A 38 5.55 11.92 -5.91
CA LEU A 38 4.17 12.17 -6.31
C LEU A 38 4.04 13.30 -7.35
N GLU A 39 4.83 14.37 -7.20
CA GLU A 39 4.92 15.44 -8.20
C GLU A 39 5.43 14.91 -9.54
N SER A 40 6.46 14.06 -9.51
CA SER A 40 6.96 13.39 -10.72
C SER A 40 5.88 12.53 -11.38
N HIS A 41 5.14 11.74 -10.59
CA HIS A 41 4.05 10.88 -11.10
C HIS A 41 2.82 11.65 -11.59
N ALA A 42 2.60 12.88 -11.14
CA ALA A 42 1.58 13.78 -11.67
C ALA A 42 1.97 14.36 -13.05
N GLY A 43 3.28 14.55 -13.30
CA GLY A 43 3.81 14.97 -14.59
C GLY A 43 3.77 13.89 -15.68
N GLU A 44 3.74 12.61 -15.27
CA GLU A 44 3.67 11.43 -16.14
C GLU A 44 2.49 10.51 -15.76
N PRO A 45 1.23 10.96 -15.96
CA PRO A 45 0.07 10.19 -15.57
C PRO A 45 -0.14 8.95 -16.45
N GLY A 46 -0.74 7.90 -15.86
CA GLY A 46 -1.15 6.70 -16.57
C GLY A 46 -0.07 5.62 -16.74
N THR A 47 1.06 5.74 -16.03
CA THR A 47 2.00 4.62 -15.85
C THR A 47 1.53 3.72 -14.70
N ALA A 48 1.81 2.42 -14.77
CA ALA A 48 1.46 1.48 -13.71
C ALA A 48 2.10 1.87 -12.36
N ALA A 49 3.32 2.40 -12.38
CA ALA A 49 4.00 2.91 -11.20
C ALA A 49 3.27 4.13 -10.61
N SER A 50 2.86 5.09 -11.45
CA SER A 50 2.06 6.25 -11.01
C SER A 50 0.74 5.79 -10.39
N ASP A 51 -0.02 4.92 -11.07
CA ASP A 51 -1.31 4.41 -10.57
C ASP A 51 -1.15 3.70 -9.20
N CYS A 52 -0.07 2.93 -9.02
CA CYS A 52 0.22 2.28 -7.75
C CYS A 52 0.56 3.29 -6.66
N ALA A 53 1.42 4.29 -6.95
CA ALA A 53 1.77 5.34 -6.00
C ALA A 53 0.52 6.06 -5.48
N TRP A 54 -0.37 6.50 -6.38
CA TRP A 54 -1.62 7.17 -6.01
C TRP A 54 -2.54 6.29 -5.18
N SER A 55 -2.63 5.01 -5.53
CA SER A 55 -3.42 4.03 -4.78
C SER A 55 -2.87 3.82 -3.36
N VAL A 56 -1.54 3.72 -3.20
CA VAL A 56 -0.86 3.55 -1.91
C VAL A 56 -1.23 4.66 -0.94
N PHE A 57 -1.03 5.91 -1.34
CA PHE A 57 -1.27 7.06 -0.46
C PHE A 57 -2.75 7.39 -0.31
N GLY A 58 -3.57 7.11 -1.33
CA GLY A 58 -5.02 7.17 -1.20
C GLY A 58 -5.54 6.23 -0.11
N HIS A 59 -5.10 4.97 -0.12
CA HIS A 59 -5.45 4.02 0.93
C HIS A 59 -4.88 4.38 2.29
N TYR A 60 -3.64 4.88 2.37
CA TYR A 60 -3.07 5.34 3.64
C TYR A 60 -3.91 6.46 4.28
N ARG A 61 -4.32 7.46 3.50
CA ARG A 61 -5.22 8.53 3.98
C ARG A 61 -6.58 8.00 4.39
N LEU A 62 -7.19 7.12 3.59
CA LEU A 62 -8.48 6.51 3.94
C LEU A 62 -8.40 5.66 5.23
N ALA A 63 -7.28 4.98 5.46
CA ALA A 63 -7.04 4.25 6.69
C ALA A 63 -7.00 5.20 7.90
N ALA A 64 -6.28 6.32 7.78
CA ALA A 64 -6.20 7.33 8.84
C ALA A 64 -7.56 7.96 9.15
N VAL A 65 -8.35 8.32 8.13
CA VAL A 65 -9.71 8.85 8.34
C VAL A 65 -10.62 7.82 9.00
N ALA A 66 -10.61 6.58 8.53
CA ALA A 66 -11.45 5.53 9.11
C ALA A 66 -11.07 5.23 10.57
N ALA A 67 -9.77 5.24 10.89
CA ALA A 67 -9.28 5.05 12.26
C ALA A 67 -9.69 6.21 13.18
N ALA A 68 -9.57 7.45 12.73
CA ALA A 68 -9.99 8.62 13.49
C ALA A 68 -11.50 8.60 13.78
N ARG A 69 -12.31 8.30 12.77
CA ARG A 69 -13.76 8.15 12.96
C ARG A 69 -14.10 6.99 13.89
N ALA A 70 -13.36 5.88 13.84
CA ALA A 70 -13.56 4.78 14.79
C ALA A 70 -13.27 5.22 16.24
N ALA A 71 -12.32 6.13 16.46
CA ALA A 71 -11.98 6.62 17.80
C ALA A 71 -13.08 7.49 18.44
N GLU A 72 -14.00 8.04 17.63
CA GLU A 72 -15.11 8.87 18.09
C GLU A 72 -16.38 8.06 18.42
N VAL A 73 -16.40 6.78 18.05
CA VAL A 73 -17.57 5.91 18.17
C VAL A 73 -17.39 4.94 19.33
N ASP A 74 -18.47 4.62 20.04
CA ASP A 74 -18.47 3.64 21.13
C ASP A 74 -17.96 2.26 20.63
N PRO A 75 -16.87 1.71 21.21
CA PRO A 75 -16.29 0.41 20.84
C PRO A 75 -17.24 -0.78 20.89
N ALA A 76 -18.36 -0.67 21.61
CA ALA A 76 -19.39 -1.71 21.72
C ALA A 76 -20.38 -1.72 20.54
N THR A 77 -20.29 -0.78 19.61
CA THR A 77 -21.25 -0.63 18.51
C THR A 77 -20.81 -1.30 17.22
N ALA A 78 -21.77 -1.67 16.37
CA ALA A 78 -21.50 -2.17 15.03
C ALA A 78 -20.86 -1.10 14.12
N GLU A 79 -21.13 0.19 14.37
CA GLU A 79 -20.52 1.29 13.63
C GLU A 79 -19.01 1.34 13.87
N PHE A 80 -18.57 1.16 15.12
CA PHE A 80 -17.15 1.03 15.45
C PHE A 80 -16.51 -0.11 14.65
N ASP A 81 -17.15 -1.28 14.60
CA ASP A 81 -16.63 -2.44 13.89
C ASP A 81 -16.50 -2.21 12.38
N LEU A 82 -17.45 -1.48 11.78
CA LEU A 82 -17.38 -1.11 10.38
C LEU A 82 -16.20 -0.16 10.10
N LEU A 83 -16.01 0.86 10.94
CA LEU A 83 -14.96 1.87 10.77
C LEU A 83 -13.57 1.27 11.03
N ALA A 84 -13.41 0.51 12.12
CA ALA A 84 -12.15 -0.17 12.44
C ALA A 84 -11.79 -1.23 11.38
N GLY A 85 -12.78 -2.02 10.93
CA GLY A 85 -12.58 -2.96 9.84
C GLY A 85 -12.19 -2.29 8.53
N ALA A 86 -12.80 -1.14 8.20
CA ALA A 86 -12.44 -0.35 7.03
C ALA A 86 -11.02 0.24 7.13
N ALA A 87 -10.61 0.73 8.30
CA ALA A 87 -9.26 1.22 8.54
C ALA A 87 -8.23 0.11 8.29
N LEU A 88 -8.41 -1.06 8.91
CA LEU A 88 -7.53 -2.22 8.73
C LEU A 88 -7.47 -2.70 7.27
N ARG A 89 -8.61 -2.67 6.57
CA ARG A 89 -8.66 -2.99 5.14
C ARG A 89 -7.79 -2.04 4.34
N HIS A 90 -7.91 -0.74 4.58
CA HIS A 90 -7.15 0.26 3.86
C HIS A 90 -5.65 0.21 4.18
N VAL A 91 -5.26 -0.14 5.41
CA VAL A 91 -3.85 -0.46 5.71
C VAL A 91 -3.37 -1.62 4.84
N ALA A 92 -4.13 -2.72 4.78
CA ALA A 92 -3.77 -3.88 3.98
C ALA A 92 -3.71 -3.58 2.47
N ASP A 93 -4.66 -2.80 1.96
CA ASP A 93 -4.69 -2.37 0.56
C ASP A 93 -3.51 -1.45 0.24
N SER A 94 -3.12 -0.55 1.16
CA SER A 94 -1.93 0.30 0.99
C SER A 94 -0.65 -0.54 0.90
N VAL A 95 -0.46 -1.52 1.79
CA VAL A 95 0.68 -2.45 1.76
C VAL A 95 0.71 -3.25 0.45
N TRP A 96 -0.45 -3.75 0.01
CA TRP A 96 -0.57 -4.49 -1.24
C TRP A 96 -0.17 -3.65 -2.46
N GLN A 97 -0.69 -2.42 -2.56
CA GLN A 97 -0.36 -1.52 -3.66
C GLN A 97 1.12 -1.09 -3.61
N ALA A 98 1.73 -0.99 -2.43
CA ALA A 98 3.14 -0.69 -2.29
C ALA A 98 4.01 -1.84 -2.81
N GLY A 99 3.59 -3.09 -2.60
CA GLY A 99 4.25 -4.25 -3.21
C GLY A 99 4.17 -4.23 -4.74
N ARG A 100 3.01 -3.85 -5.30
CA ARG A 100 2.87 -3.64 -6.76
C ARG A 100 3.76 -2.50 -7.25
N TRP A 101 3.80 -1.40 -6.52
CA TRP A 101 4.63 -0.26 -6.85
C TRP A 101 6.11 -0.60 -6.87
N LEU A 102 6.59 -1.33 -5.87
CA LEU A 102 7.96 -1.85 -5.83
C LEU A 102 8.24 -2.76 -7.03
N ALA A 103 7.29 -3.64 -7.39
CA ALA A 103 7.48 -4.49 -8.56
C ALA A 103 7.58 -3.68 -9.86
N GLU A 104 6.73 -2.66 -10.06
CA GLU A 104 6.81 -1.79 -11.24
C GLU A 104 8.08 -0.92 -11.24
N ALA A 105 8.42 -0.31 -10.09
CA ALA A 105 9.55 0.60 -9.97
C ALA A 105 10.90 -0.09 -10.17
N PHE A 106 11.03 -1.35 -9.75
CA PHE A 106 12.23 -2.17 -9.93
C PHE A 106 12.15 -3.08 -11.17
N ASP A 107 11.12 -2.92 -12.01
CA ASP A 107 10.80 -3.75 -13.18
C ASP A 107 10.87 -5.26 -12.89
N LEU A 108 10.34 -5.67 -11.73
CA LEU A 108 10.29 -7.05 -11.32
C LEU A 108 9.18 -7.79 -12.07
N ARG A 109 9.59 -8.61 -13.04
CA ARG A 109 8.69 -9.58 -13.68
C ARG A 109 8.30 -10.69 -12.72
N LEU A 110 7.19 -10.50 -12.02
CA LEU A 110 6.58 -11.54 -11.21
C LEU A 110 5.74 -12.46 -12.12
N SER A 111 5.82 -13.77 -11.90
CA SER A 111 4.95 -14.72 -12.59
C SER A 111 3.48 -14.32 -12.36
N PRO A 112 2.56 -14.51 -13.33
CA PRO A 112 1.14 -14.18 -13.14
C PRO A 112 0.48 -14.87 -11.94
N ARG A 113 1.07 -15.98 -11.47
CA ARG A 113 0.62 -16.72 -10.29
C ARG A 113 1.19 -16.18 -8.97
N VAL A 114 2.22 -15.33 -9.04
CA VAL A 114 2.90 -14.72 -7.89
C VAL A 114 2.28 -13.36 -7.62
N ARG A 115 1.79 -13.22 -6.39
CA ARG A 115 1.28 -11.97 -5.87
C ARG A 115 2.45 -11.06 -5.45
N PRO A 116 2.45 -9.75 -5.78
CA PRO A 116 3.44 -8.77 -5.32
C PRO A 116 3.23 -8.42 -3.84
N ASP A 117 3.29 -9.44 -2.98
CA ASP A 117 3.11 -9.32 -1.54
C ASP A 117 4.46 -8.97 -0.89
N PRO A 118 4.60 -7.81 -0.22
CA PRO A 118 5.83 -7.45 0.50
C PRO A 118 6.19 -8.41 1.64
N GLY A 119 5.21 -9.15 2.19
CA GLY A 119 5.45 -10.21 3.17
C GLY A 119 5.87 -11.54 2.51
N GLY A 120 5.77 -11.64 1.19
CA GLY A 120 6.07 -12.82 0.40
C GLY A 120 7.57 -13.02 0.17
N ARG A 121 8.02 -14.28 0.18
CA ARG A 121 9.45 -14.63 -0.03
C ARG A 121 9.95 -14.24 -1.41
N GLU A 122 9.11 -14.31 -2.44
CA GLU A 122 9.51 -14.07 -3.82
C GLU A 122 9.88 -12.61 -4.08
N LEU A 123 8.98 -11.67 -3.74
CA LEU A 123 9.24 -10.25 -3.89
C LEU A 123 10.39 -9.80 -2.98
N THR A 124 10.35 -10.15 -1.70
CA THR A 124 11.38 -9.78 -0.72
C THR A 124 12.75 -10.36 -1.07
N GLY A 125 12.80 -11.60 -1.56
CA GLY A 125 14.04 -12.22 -2.00
C GLY A 125 14.69 -11.46 -3.16
N ARG A 126 13.90 -11.09 -4.18
CA ARG A 126 14.39 -10.30 -5.32
C ARG A 126 14.83 -8.89 -4.89
N LEU A 127 14.04 -8.22 -4.07
CA LEU A 127 14.36 -6.89 -3.58
C LEU A 127 15.62 -6.88 -2.68
N MET A 128 15.87 -7.93 -1.90
CA MET A 128 17.11 -8.04 -1.11
C MET A 128 18.38 -7.97 -1.97
N PHE A 129 18.34 -8.46 -3.21
CA PHE A 129 19.48 -8.36 -4.13
C PHE A 129 19.60 -6.97 -4.79
N LEU A 130 18.48 -6.29 -5.03
CA LEU A 130 18.46 -5.00 -5.74
C LEU A 130 18.63 -3.80 -4.81
N ASP A 131 18.04 -3.88 -3.62
CA ASP A 131 18.14 -2.89 -2.55
C ASP A 131 18.21 -3.62 -1.20
N PRO A 132 19.43 -3.92 -0.70
CA PRO A 132 19.61 -4.63 0.57
C PRO A 132 19.02 -3.92 1.78
N ALA A 133 18.93 -2.59 1.74
CA ALA A 133 18.34 -1.80 2.82
C ALA A 133 16.82 -2.03 2.88
N LEU A 134 16.14 -1.99 1.74
CA LEU A 134 14.72 -2.34 1.63
C LEU A 134 14.50 -3.81 2.01
N GLY A 135 15.31 -4.73 1.49
CA GLY A 135 15.20 -6.15 1.82
C GLY A 135 15.30 -6.43 3.32
N SER A 136 16.21 -5.74 4.01
CA SER A 136 16.34 -5.81 5.48
C SER A 136 15.11 -5.26 6.18
N ALA A 137 14.63 -4.08 5.76
CA ALA A 137 13.43 -3.45 6.33
C ALA A 137 12.16 -4.31 6.16
N LEU A 138 12.01 -5.00 5.03
CA LEU A 138 10.93 -5.95 4.77
C LEU A 138 11.04 -7.20 5.65
N GLN A 139 12.27 -7.71 5.85
CA GLN A 139 12.51 -8.88 6.66
C GLN A 139 12.22 -8.62 8.15
N GLU A 140 12.59 -7.44 8.67
CA GLU A 140 12.24 -6.99 10.02
C GLU A 140 10.72 -6.94 10.24
N ARG A 141 9.99 -6.53 9.19
CA ARG A 141 8.53 -6.36 9.20
C ARG A 141 7.73 -7.59 8.78
N ARG A 142 8.41 -8.70 8.49
CA ARG A 142 7.79 -9.86 7.84
C ARG A 142 6.56 -10.41 8.58
N ILE A 143 6.61 -10.42 9.91
CA ILE A 143 5.49 -10.92 10.72
C ILE A 143 4.28 -9.99 10.53
N TRP A 144 4.46 -8.69 10.74
CA TRP A 144 3.41 -7.69 10.55
C TRP A 144 2.84 -7.70 9.13
N LEU A 145 3.70 -7.79 8.10
CA LEU A 145 3.28 -7.87 6.70
C LEU A 145 2.40 -9.10 6.42
N GLY A 146 2.74 -10.25 7.01
CA GLY A 146 1.92 -11.46 6.92
C GLY A 146 0.58 -11.32 7.64
N ASP A 147 0.59 -10.71 8.83
CA ASP A 147 -0.60 -10.51 9.65
C ASP A 147 -1.58 -9.53 9.01
N ILE A 148 -1.10 -8.39 8.50
CA ILE A 148 -1.95 -7.37 7.88
C ILE A 148 -2.54 -7.87 6.55
N ALA A 149 -1.79 -8.66 5.77
CA ALA A 149 -2.34 -9.35 4.61
C ALA A 149 -3.43 -10.36 5.00
N GLY A 150 -3.25 -11.06 6.13
CA GLY A 150 -4.27 -11.93 6.72
C GLY A 150 -5.53 -11.18 7.15
N ILE A 151 -5.35 -10.06 7.84
CA ILE A 151 -6.45 -9.16 8.24
C ILE A 151 -7.20 -8.67 7.01
N GLY A 152 -6.49 -8.13 6.01
CA GLY A 152 -7.05 -7.63 4.75
C GLY A 152 -7.96 -8.64 4.06
N ARG A 153 -7.55 -9.91 4.00
CA ARG A 153 -8.38 -10.99 3.43
C ARG A 153 -9.66 -11.24 4.21
N ARG A 154 -9.63 -11.16 5.55
CA ARG A 154 -10.83 -11.33 6.39
C ARG A 154 -11.78 -10.15 6.22
N VAL A 155 -11.28 -8.92 6.40
CA VAL A 155 -12.12 -7.71 6.33
C VAL A 155 -12.70 -7.44 4.94
N SER A 156 -12.06 -7.94 3.88
CA SER A 156 -12.60 -7.85 2.52
C SER A 156 -13.89 -8.65 2.34
N GLN A 157 -14.10 -9.72 3.11
CA GLN A 157 -15.34 -10.52 3.07
C GLN A 157 -16.45 -9.88 3.91
N SER A 158 -16.08 -9.31 5.05
CA SER A 158 -16.97 -8.50 5.87
C SER A 158 -16.14 -7.66 6.85
N PRO A 159 -16.35 -6.32 6.92
CA PRO A 159 -15.58 -5.47 7.83
C PRO A 159 -15.69 -5.90 9.30
N ALA A 160 -16.76 -6.56 9.73
CA ALA A 160 -16.97 -7.00 11.12
C ALA A 160 -16.19 -8.28 11.50
N THR A 161 -15.51 -8.93 10.56
CA THR A 161 -14.82 -10.22 10.78
C THR A 161 -13.37 -10.10 11.26
N PHE A 162 -12.92 -8.88 11.57
CA PHE A 162 -11.56 -8.65 12.07
C PHE A 162 -11.37 -9.04 13.54
N ARG A 163 -12.44 -8.97 14.34
CA ARG A 163 -12.45 -9.42 15.74
C ARG A 163 -12.64 -10.94 15.80
N GLU A 164 -11.82 -11.61 16.60
CA GLU A 164 -12.08 -13.01 16.94
C GLU A 164 -13.22 -13.07 17.96
N GLY A 165 -14.41 -13.51 17.53
CA GLY A 165 -15.48 -13.97 18.42
C GLY A 165 -15.89 -13.01 19.54
N GLY A 166 -15.91 -11.69 19.29
CA GLY A 166 -16.29 -10.68 20.29
C GLY A 166 -15.17 -10.20 21.21
N SER A 167 -13.91 -10.55 20.92
CA SER A 167 -12.76 -9.98 21.64
C SER A 167 -12.62 -8.48 21.35
N ASP A 168 -12.33 -7.72 22.41
CA ASP A 168 -11.90 -6.32 22.39
C ASP A 168 -10.48 -6.14 21.85
N ARG A 169 -9.72 -7.24 21.70
CA ARG A 169 -8.33 -7.25 21.24
C ARG A 169 -8.19 -7.90 19.87
N VAL A 170 -7.40 -7.24 19.03
CA VAL A 170 -7.07 -7.69 17.69
C VAL A 170 -5.55 -7.79 17.52
N PRO A 171 -5.05 -8.52 16.51
CA PRO A 171 -3.64 -8.46 16.16
C PRO A 171 -3.24 -7.00 15.86
N GLY A 172 -2.16 -6.54 16.50
CA GLY A 172 -1.49 -5.28 16.18
C GLY A 172 -0.12 -5.56 15.55
N PRO A 173 0.70 -4.53 15.27
CA PRO A 173 2.09 -4.73 14.82
C PRO A 173 2.91 -5.55 15.82
N ILE A 174 2.63 -5.36 17.12
CA ILE A 174 3.25 -6.12 18.21
C ILE A 174 2.14 -6.79 19.03
N GLY A 175 2.08 -8.12 18.94
CA GLY A 175 1.17 -8.94 19.74
C GLY A 175 -0.31 -8.61 19.50
N ARG A 176 -1.10 -8.63 20.58
CA ARG A 176 -2.52 -8.29 20.53
C ARG A 176 -2.79 -7.08 21.40
N ALA A 177 -3.55 -6.12 20.89
CA ALA A 177 -3.88 -4.87 21.56
C ALA A 177 -5.38 -4.57 21.43
N PRO A 178 -5.95 -3.72 22.31
CA PRO A 178 -7.24 -3.09 22.08
C PRO A 178 -7.31 -2.50 20.68
N VAL A 179 -8.48 -2.52 20.05
CA VAL A 179 -8.62 -2.13 18.63
C VAL A 179 -8.05 -0.73 18.34
N ALA A 180 -8.32 0.27 19.19
CA ALA A 180 -7.81 1.62 18.97
C ALA A 180 -6.26 1.68 18.99
N GLU A 181 -5.63 1.00 19.96
CA GLU A 181 -4.17 0.89 20.05
C GLU A 181 -3.59 0.13 18.85
N ALA A 182 -4.24 -0.96 18.42
CA ALA A 182 -3.82 -1.74 17.28
C ALA A 182 -3.93 -0.95 15.96
N LEU A 183 -5.00 -0.16 15.78
CA LEU A 183 -5.17 0.72 14.63
C LEU A 183 -4.06 1.76 14.56
N GLN A 184 -3.79 2.45 15.68
CA GLN A 184 -2.71 3.43 15.76
C GLN A 184 -1.36 2.80 15.43
N GLY A 185 -1.03 1.66 16.05
CA GLY A 185 0.20 0.95 15.77
C GLY A 185 0.32 0.54 14.29
N HIS A 186 -0.77 0.10 13.66
CA HIS A 186 -0.74 -0.24 12.24
C HIS A 186 -0.52 0.98 11.32
N LEU A 187 -1.03 2.16 11.69
CA LEU A 187 -0.78 3.39 10.94
C LEU A 187 0.68 3.84 11.09
N GLU A 188 1.26 3.72 12.28
CA GLU A 188 2.68 4.01 12.52
C GLU A 188 3.60 3.04 11.76
N GLU A 189 3.28 1.75 11.81
CA GLU A 189 4.05 0.73 11.08
C GLU A 189 3.92 0.91 9.56
N LEU A 190 2.73 1.30 9.08
CA LEU A 190 2.50 1.66 7.69
C LEU A 190 3.32 2.88 7.26
N ASP A 191 3.35 3.96 8.05
CA ASP A 191 4.19 5.14 7.77
C ASP A 191 5.67 4.74 7.62
N GLY A 192 6.21 3.99 8.59
CA GLY A 192 7.59 3.52 8.54
C GLY A 192 7.88 2.64 7.33
N PHE A 193 6.96 1.76 6.96
CA PHE A 193 7.06 0.94 5.76
C PHE A 193 7.02 1.79 4.48
N LEU A 194 6.10 2.73 4.34
CA LEU A 194 5.98 3.58 3.15
C LEU A 194 7.20 4.48 2.97
N ARG A 195 7.80 4.99 4.06
CA ARG A 195 9.08 5.72 4.00
C ARG A 195 10.20 4.85 3.44
N ALA A 196 10.29 3.60 3.87
CA ALA A 196 11.29 2.66 3.35
C ALA A 196 11.07 2.37 1.85
N VAL A 197 9.81 2.22 1.42
CA VAL A 197 9.43 2.04 0.01
C VAL A 197 9.83 3.24 -0.83
N VAL A 198 9.42 4.45 -0.45
CA VAL A 198 9.73 5.68 -1.18
C VAL A 198 11.24 5.88 -1.29
N ALA A 199 11.97 5.75 -0.18
CA ALA A 199 13.41 5.92 -0.19
C ALA A 199 14.11 4.89 -1.10
N ALA A 200 13.58 3.66 -1.20
CA ALA A 200 14.13 2.64 -2.10
C ALA A 200 13.86 2.97 -3.57
N ILE A 201 12.66 3.43 -3.90
CA ILE A 201 12.31 3.85 -5.27
C ILE A 201 13.16 5.06 -5.69
N GLU A 202 13.32 6.06 -4.82
CA GLU A 202 14.19 7.21 -5.09
C GLU A 202 15.64 6.80 -5.33
N ARG A 203 16.20 5.91 -4.49
CA ARG A 203 17.55 5.35 -4.70
C ARG A 203 17.65 4.62 -6.04
N HIS A 204 16.65 3.81 -6.38
CA HIS A 204 16.63 3.05 -7.63
C HIS A 204 16.58 3.98 -8.86
N SER A 205 15.70 4.98 -8.83
CA SER A 205 15.59 5.99 -9.88
C SER A 205 16.87 6.81 -10.03
N ALA A 206 17.49 7.22 -8.90
CA ALA A 206 18.75 7.96 -8.91
C ALA A 206 19.93 7.15 -9.48
N ALA A 207 19.88 5.82 -9.36
CA ALA A 207 20.85 4.92 -9.97
C ALA A 207 20.62 4.70 -11.49
N GLY A 208 19.64 5.38 -12.08
CA GLY A 208 19.32 5.35 -13.51
C GLY A 208 18.22 4.36 -13.89
N GLY A 209 17.63 3.64 -12.92
CA GLY A 209 16.73 2.51 -13.19
C GLY A 209 17.44 1.39 -13.95
N ARG A 210 16.89 0.16 -13.94
CA ARG A 210 17.28 -0.81 -14.97
C ARG A 210 16.30 -0.68 -16.14
N PRO A 211 16.78 -0.65 -17.41
CA PRO A 211 15.87 -0.71 -18.54
C PRO A 211 15.05 -1.99 -18.44
N ARG A 212 13.76 -1.89 -18.75
CA ARG A 212 12.87 -3.06 -18.81
C ARG A 212 13.48 -4.06 -19.75
N GLU A 213 13.86 -5.25 -19.26
CA GLU A 213 14.34 -6.31 -20.13
C GLU A 213 13.25 -6.53 -21.21
N GLU A 214 13.61 -6.65 -22.48
CA GLU A 214 12.62 -7.02 -23.50
C GLU A 214 12.12 -8.46 -23.20
N PRO A 215 10.90 -8.83 -23.61
CA PRO A 215 10.43 -10.20 -23.45
C PRO A 215 11.38 -11.13 -24.21
N ASP A 216 12.04 -12.05 -23.51
CA ASP A 216 12.65 -13.18 -24.20
C ASP A 216 11.48 -14.08 -24.64
N GLU A 217 11.28 -14.22 -25.96
CA GLU A 217 10.13 -14.94 -26.56
C GLU A 217 9.99 -16.37 -26.04
N ALA A 218 11.04 -16.92 -25.43
CA ALA A 218 11.04 -18.20 -24.73
C ALA A 218 10.00 -18.29 -23.59
N TRP A 219 9.62 -17.17 -22.96
CA TRP A 219 8.71 -17.15 -21.81
C TRP A 219 7.21 -17.15 -22.16
N LEU A 220 6.85 -16.93 -23.44
CA LEU A 220 5.45 -16.95 -23.88
C LEU A 220 4.93 -18.37 -24.16
N ASN A 221 5.80 -19.38 -24.11
CA ASN A 221 5.53 -20.74 -24.53
C ASN A 221 5.58 -21.80 -23.41
N ASP A 222 5.79 -21.39 -22.14
CA ASP A 222 5.78 -22.26 -20.93
C ASP A 222 4.66 -21.89 -19.94
#